data_AF-A0A3C1X8P6-F1
#
_entry.id   AF-A0A3C1X8P6-F1
#
_cell.length_a   1.000
_cell.length_b   1.000
_cell.length_c   1.000
_cell.angle_alpha   90.00
_cell.angle_beta   90.00
_cell.angle_gamma   90.00
#
_symmetry.space_group_name_H-M   'P 1'
#
loop_
_entity.id
_entity.type
_entity.pdbx_description
1 polymer ?
#
loop_
_entity_poly.entity_id
_entity_poly.type
_entity_poly.pdbx_seq_one_letter_code
_entity_poly.pdbx_strand_id
1 'polypeptide(L)'
;DIWRYSDWWGLGAEVRNSQKHLWHWRDWVVESVNHDKGYDQMLREMLAADELYPDDMDRLRATGFLARQYFKFNRTSWLDETIQHTFKAMLGMTFNCAKCHDHKY
;
A
#
# COMPACT_ATOMS: atom_id res chain seq x y z
N ASP A 1 2.26 6.43 -10.70
CA ASP A 1 1.73 5.11 -10.30
C ASP A 1 0.86 5.29 -9.06
N ILE A 2 -0.33 4.68 -9.04
CA ILE A 2 -1.33 4.77 -7.96
C ILE A 2 -1.11 3.66 -6.94
N TRP A 3 -1.10 2.40 -7.37
CA TRP A 3 -0.96 1.23 -6.49
C TRP A 3 0.49 0.89 -6.18
N ARG A 4 1.43 1.33 -7.03
CA ARG A 4 2.86 1.10 -6.83
C ARG A 4 3.21 -0.39 -6.76
N TYR A 5 2.74 -1.19 -7.72
CA TYR A 5 2.88 -2.65 -7.72
C TYR A 5 4.32 -3.18 -7.95
N SER A 6 5.34 -2.31 -7.92
CA SER A 6 6.74 -2.64 -8.14
C SER A 6 7.37 -3.42 -6.98
N ASP A 7 8.48 -4.10 -7.26
CA ASP A 7 9.31 -4.74 -6.23
C ASP A 7 9.96 -3.73 -5.28
N TRP A 8 10.55 -4.24 -4.20
CA TRP A 8 11.21 -3.43 -3.18
C TRP A 8 12.56 -2.85 -3.65
N TRP A 9 12.98 -1.78 -2.99
CA TRP A 9 14.28 -1.16 -3.22
C TRP A 9 14.90 -0.66 -1.90
N GLY A 10 16.23 -0.82 -1.77
CA GLY A 10 17.02 -0.44 -0.61
C GLY A 10 18.48 -0.16 -0.96
N LEU A 11 19.33 0.00 0.07
CA LEU A 11 20.78 0.11 -0.12
C LEU A 11 21.46 -1.14 0.44
N GLY A 12 22.05 -1.95 -0.43
CA GLY A 12 22.64 -3.23 -0.04
C GLY A 12 21.62 -4.12 0.67
N ALA A 13 21.96 -4.59 1.88
CA ALA A 13 21.07 -5.43 2.69
C ALA A 13 20.02 -4.66 3.50
N GLU A 14 20.07 -3.32 3.50
CA GLU A 14 19.21 -2.47 4.32
C GLU A 14 17.81 -2.27 3.74
N VAL A 15 16.80 -2.44 4.60
CA VAL A 15 15.41 -2.06 4.35
C VAL A 15 15.27 -0.56 4.55
N ARG A 16 15.24 0.23 3.46
CA ARG A 16 15.18 1.71 3.53
C ARG A 16 13.88 2.31 3.02
N ASN A 17 13.39 1.86 1.86
CA ASN A 17 12.27 2.51 1.14
C ASN A 17 11.03 1.62 0.99
N SER A 18 11.12 0.37 1.44
CA SER A 18 10.08 -0.65 1.25
C SER A 18 10.51 -1.98 1.91
N GLN A 19 9.58 -2.91 2.10
CA GLN A 19 9.82 -4.23 2.69
C GLN A 19 10.34 -5.27 1.67
N LYS A 20 11.26 -6.16 2.09
CA LYS A 20 11.90 -7.15 1.21
C LYS A 20 10.94 -8.12 0.50
N HIS A 21 9.79 -8.38 1.11
CA HIS A 21 8.85 -9.39 0.66
C HIS A 21 7.65 -8.79 -0.11
N LEU A 22 7.81 -7.57 -0.66
CA LEU A 22 6.74 -6.91 -1.41
C LEU A 22 6.30 -7.65 -2.68
N TRP A 23 7.11 -8.56 -3.19
CA TRP A 23 6.71 -9.42 -4.28
C TRP A 23 5.44 -10.24 -3.95
N HIS A 24 5.16 -10.54 -2.68
CA HIS A 24 3.89 -11.18 -2.28
C HIS A 24 2.66 -10.32 -2.60
N TRP A 25 2.74 -9.00 -2.41
CA TRP A 25 1.71 -8.07 -2.88
C TRP A 25 1.57 -8.24 -4.38
N ARG A 26 2.66 -8.00 -5.11
CA ARG A 26 2.65 -7.98 -6.59
C ARG A 26 1.95 -9.22 -7.13
N ASP A 27 2.33 -10.38 -6.62
CA ASP A 27 1.77 -11.65 -7.03
C ASP A 27 0.29 -11.76 -6.62
N TRP A 28 -0.10 -11.30 -5.41
CA TRP A 28 -1.52 -11.19 -5.01
C TRP A 28 -2.34 -10.29 -5.96
N VAL A 29 -1.79 -9.18 -6.48
CA VAL A 29 -2.51 -8.34 -7.47
C VAL A 29 -2.75 -9.11 -8.75
N VAL A 30 -1.71 -9.75 -9.29
CA VAL A 30 -1.80 -10.53 -10.53
C VAL A 30 -2.78 -11.68 -10.38
N GLU A 31 -2.68 -12.45 -9.30
CA GLU A 31 -3.60 -13.55 -8.98
C GLU A 31 -5.03 -13.06 -8.78
N SER A 32 -5.24 -11.93 -8.09
CA SER A 32 -6.57 -11.38 -7.85
C SER A 32 -7.25 -10.95 -9.14
N VAL A 33 -6.52 -10.30 -10.06
CA VAL A 33 -7.05 -9.92 -11.37
C VAL A 33 -7.32 -11.15 -12.23
N ASN A 34 -6.41 -12.12 -12.26
CA ASN A 34 -6.56 -13.35 -13.04
C ASN A 34 -7.74 -14.23 -12.55
N HIS A 35 -8.12 -14.11 -11.28
CA HIS A 35 -9.26 -14.81 -10.70
C HIS A 35 -10.55 -13.96 -10.65
N ASP A 36 -10.59 -12.84 -11.38
CA ASP A 36 -11.74 -11.91 -11.41
C ASP A 36 -12.23 -11.51 -10.01
N LYS A 37 -11.30 -11.34 -9.05
CA LYS A 37 -11.64 -10.91 -7.69
C LYS A 37 -12.33 -9.54 -7.75
N GLY A 38 -13.48 -9.42 -7.09
CA GLY A 38 -14.23 -8.17 -7.02
C GLY A 38 -13.36 -7.01 -6.55
N TYR A 39 -13.41 -5.88 -7.28
CA TYR A 39 -12.57 -4.72 -6.98
C TYR A 39 -12.83 -4.15 -5.58
N ASP A 40 -14.07 -4.17 -5.11
CA ASP A 40 -14.45 -3.76 -3.75
C ASP A 40 -13.79 -4.64 -2.68
N GLN A 41 -13.65 -5.95 -2.93
CA GLN A 41 -12.95 -6.88 -2.05
C GLN A 41 -11.45 -6.61 -2.09
N MET A 42 -10.87 -6.33 -3.27
CA MET A 42 -9.46 -5.95 -3.40
C MET A 42 -9.14 -4.68 -2.59
N LEU A 43 -10.00 -3.66 -2.66
CA LEU A 43 -9.83 -2.43 -1.87
C LEU A 43 -9.86 -2.69 -0.36
N ARG A 44 -10.81 -3.52 0.11
CA ARG A 44 -10.91 -3.90 1.53
C ARG A 44 -9.68 -4.68 2.01
N GLU A 45 -9.21 -5.64 1.21
CA GLU A 45 -8.01 -6.42 1.54
C GLU A 45 -6.74 -5.56 1.56
N MET A 46 -6.57 -4.65 0.60
CA MET A 46 -5.43 -3.73 0.58
C MET A 46 -5.37 -2.80 1.79
N LEU A 47 -6.53 -2.41 2.33
CA LEU A 47 -6.61 -1.49 3.47
C LEU A 47 -6.50 -2.19 4.83
N ALA A 48 -7.04 -3.42 4.95
CA ALA A 48 -7.31 -4.01 6.25
C ALA A 48 -7.34 -5.56 6.24
N ALA A 49 -6.63 -6.24 5.34
CA ALA A 49 -6.63 -7.71 5.34
C ALA A 49 -6.09 -8.32 6.66
N ASP A 50 -5.18 -7.64 7.36
CA ASP A 50 -4.69 -8.03 8.69
C ASP A 50 -5.77 -8.00 9.76
N GLU A 51 -6.68 -7.04 9.69
CA GLU A 51 -7.81 -6.93 10.62
C GLU A 51 -9.00 -7.82 10.21
N LEU A 52 -9.29 -7.91 8.91
CA LEU A 52 -10.44 -8.67 8.40
C LEU A 52 -10.19 -10.18 8.33
N TYR A 53 -8.94 -10.58 8.09
CA TYR A 53 -8.54 -11.97 7.84
C TYR A 53 -7.16 -12.29 8.47
N PRO A 54 -7.01 -12.15 9.80
CA PRO A 54 -5.72 -12.23 10.48
C PRO A 54 -4.99 -13.57 10.31
N ASP A 55 -5.72 -14.65 10.04
CA ASP A 55 -5.17 -16.01 9.89
C ASP A 55 -5.07 -16.46 8.42
N ASP A 56 -5.52 -15.63 7.46
CA ASP A 56 -5.53 -15.96 6.03
C ASP A 56 -4.27 -15.41 5.34
N MET A 57 -3.21 -16.21 5.33
CA MET A 57 -1.93 -15.82 4.73
C MET A 57 -2.04 -15.42 3.25
N ASP A 58 -3.02 -15.95 2.51
CA ASP A 58 -3.22 -15.59 1.10
C ASP A 58 -3.74 -14.17 0.97
N ARG A 59 -4.67 -13.76 1.84
CA ARG A 59 -5.23 -12.40 1.87
C ARG A 59 -4.30 -11.40 2.51
N LEU A 60 -3.53 -11.80 3.52
CA LEU A 60 -2.59 -10.91 4.21
C LEU A 60 -1.57 -10.27 3.25
N ARG A 61 -1.24 -10.94 2.15
CA ARG A 61 -0.38 -10.38 1.07
C ARG A 61 -0.87 -9.03 0.56
N ALA A 62 -2.18 -8.78 0.58
CA ALA A 62 -2.78 -7.51 0.16
C ALA A 62 -2.33 -6.31 1.01
N THR A 63 -2.06 -6.51 2.31
CA THR A 63 -1.57 -5.45 3.22
C THR A 63 -0.19 -4.93 2.86
N GLY A 64 0.50 -5.62 1.93
CA GLY A 64 1.61 -5.03 1.19
C GLY A 64 1.28 -3.59 0.78
N PHE A 65 0.02 -3.34 0.36
CA PHE A 65 -0.74 -2.09 0.48
C PHE A 65 0.03 -0.90 1.06
N LEU A 66 0.06 -1.02 2.38
CA LEU A 66 0.50 -0.07 3.37
C LEU A 66 1.98 -0.29 3.69
N ALA A 67 2.40 -1.56 3.74
CA ALA A 67 3.78 -1.94 4.05
C ALA A 67 4.79 -1.37 3.05
N ARG A 68 4.39 -1.18 1.79
CA ARG A 68 5.24 -0.62 0.74
C ARG A 68 5.72 0.78 1.04
N GLN A 69 4.92 1.58 1.74
CA GLN A 69 5.25 2.99 1.96
C GLN A 69 6.34 3.17 3.03
N TYR A 70 6.78 2.07 3.66
CA TYR A 70 7.79 2.07 4.72
C TYR A 70 9.02 2.87 4.33
N PHE A 71 9.40 3.82 5.18
CA PHE A 71 10.62 4.60 5.02
C PHE A 71 11.39 4.68 6.34
N LYS A 72 12.62 4.16 6.34
CA LYS A 72 13.45 4.00 7.55
C LYS A 72 13.78 5.33 8.23
N PHE A 73 14.04 6.38 7.45
CA PHE A 73 14.65 7.61 7.97
C PHE A 73 13.64 8.65 8.43
N ASN A 74 12.38 8.56 8.01
CA ASN A 74 11.37 9.55 8.37
C ASN A 74 9.97 8.93 8.40
N ARG A 75 9.46 8.70 9.61
CA ARG A 75 8.10 8.18 9.82
C ARG A 75 7.02 9.12 9.29
N THR A 76 7.19 10.43 9.40
CA THR A 76 6.21 11.40 8.87
C THR A 76 6.11 11.30 7.35
N SER A 77 7.23 11.15 6.64
CA SER A 77 7.22 10.93 5.19
C SER A 77 6.56 9.60 4.81
N TRP A 78 6.82 8.53 5.57
CA TRP A 78 6.13 7.25 5.38
C TRP A 78 4.61 7.40 5.54
N LEU A 79 4.16 8.04 6.62
CA LEU A 79 2.73 8.25 6.86
C LEU A 79 2.08 9.14 5.79
N ASP A 80 2.76 10.20 5.36
CA ASP A 80 2.30 11.06 4.27
C ASP A 80 2.10 10.27 2.97
N GLU A 81 3.08 9.47 2.55
CA GLU A 81 2.94 8.60 1.37
C GLU A 81 1.79 7.60 1.52
N THR A 82 1.60 7.03 2.72
CA THR A 82 0.48 6.13 3.02
C THR A 82 -0.86 6.82 2.84
N ILE A 83 -1.02 8.03 3.38
CA ILE A 83 -2.22 8.84 3.22
C ILE A 83 -2.42 9.18 1.73
N GLN A 84 -1.43 9.76 1.07
CA GLN A 84 -1.55 10.18 -0.33
C GLN A 84 -1.95 9.04 -1.26
N HIS A 85 -1.36 7.85 -1.10
CA HIS A 85 -1.66 6.72 -1.97
C HIS A 85 -3.01 6.08 -1.67
N THR A 86 -3.43 6.04 -0.40
CA THR A 86 -4.77 5.56 -0.02
C THR A 86 -5.86 6.44 -0.64
N PHE A 87 -5.76 7.77 -0.50
CA PHE A 87 -6.72 8.71 -1.08
C PHE A 87 -6.75 8.66 -2.62
N LYS A 88 -5.58 8.52 -3.27
CA LYS A 88 -5.52 8.37 -4.74
C LYS A 88 -6.17 7.06 -5.20
N ALA A 89 -5.88 5.95 -4.52
CA ALA A 89 -6.36 4.63 -4.93
C ALA A 89 -7.86 4.42 -4.68
N MET A 90 -8.39 4.93 -3.57
CA MET A 90 -9.76 4.65 -3.14
C MET A 90 -10.74 5.76 -3.47
N LEU A 91 -10.29 7.02 -3.45
CA LEU A 91 -11.16 8.20 -3.60
C LEU A 91 -10.85 9.00 -4.87
N GLY A 92 -9.83 8.64 -5.63
CA GLY A 92 -9.44 9.34 -6.85
C GLY A 92 -8.96 10.78 -6.64
N MET A 93 -8.52 11.13 -5.42
CA MET A 93 -8.14 12.50 -5.06
C MET A 93 -6.73 12.61 -4.49
N THR A 94 -6.10 13.76 -4.70
CA THR A 94 -4.84 14.14 -4.05
C THR A 94 -5.10 14.82 -2.71
N PHE A 95 -4.23 14.56 -1.74
CA PHE A 95 -4.33 15.10 -0.38
C PHE A 95 -3.08 15.93 0.00
N ASN A 96 -2.24 16.30 -0.97
CA ASN A 96 -0.97 16.99 -0.73
C ASN A 96 -1.14 18.35 -0.02
N CYS A 97 -2.21 19.10 -0.30
CA CYS A 97 -2.47 20.40 0.32
C CYS A 97 -2.77 20.28 1.82
N ALA A 98 -3.47 19.21 2.22
CA ALA A 98 -3.87 18.97 3.61
C ALA A 98 -2.67 18.66 4.53
N LYS A 99 -1.47 18.50 3.97
CA LYS A 99 -0.23 18.34 4.74
C LYS A 99 0.14 19.60 5.52
N CYS A 100 -0.14 20.76 4.94
CA CYS A 100 0.26 22.07 5.50
C CYS A 100 -0.93 23.01 5.72
N HIS A 101 -2.12 22.65 5.25
CA HIS A 101 -3.32 23.47 5.31
C HIS A 101 -4.50 22.63 5.82
N ASP A 102 -5.46 23.29 6.47
CA ASP A 102 -6.61 22.62 7.08
C ASP A 102 -7.65 22.14 6.04
N HIS A 103 -7.50 22.54 4.77
CA HIS A 103 -8.39 22.16 3.69
C HIS A 103 -7.71 22.13 2.32
N LYS A 104 -8.36 21.43 1.39
CA LYS A 104 -7.98 21.38 -0.03
C LYS A 104 -8.46 22.68 -0.71
N TYR A 105 -7.57 23.68 -0.71
CA TYR A 105 -7.76 25.07 -1.18
C TYR A 105 -8.63 25.95 -0.33
#